data_AF-A0A1Y1JX19-F1
#
_entry.id   AF-A0A1Y1JX19-F1
#
_cell.length_a   1.000
_cell.length_b   1.000
_cell.length_c   1.000
_cell.angle_alpha   90.00
_cell.angle_beta   90.00
_cell.angle_gamma   90.00
#
_symmetry.space_group_name_H-M   'P 1'
#
loop_
_entity.id
_entity.type
_entity.pdbx_description
1 polymer ?
#
loop_
_entity_poly.entity_id
_entity_poly.type
_entity_poly.pdbx_seq_one_letter_code
_entity_poly.pdbx_strand_id
1 'polypeptide(L)'
;PVDYISAPDTPSAIVFGQMGQEDHVMVIITLGGTINFKILKRTADFGLNQDTGISPTIQSKPLPLPKRSKLFLEQSLREKQNPTDMHQSFQQDLIRLRLTSARTLLQINSDQSGIGNTKEQIKLSAQVLGLGPTFTLILTVENMNPDKALIQLSAIFHCNPENYQLSLYTLPIPFVPPSLSYKIHNKVIECLNDGLPKDE
;
A
#
# COMPACT_ATOMS: atom_id res chain seq x y z
N PRO A 1 -18.09 -39.45 -8.34
CA PRO A 1 -17.31 -38.80 -9.42
C PRO A 1 -18.24 -38.22 -10.47
N VAL A 2 -18.05 -36.93 -10.78
CA VAL A 2 -18.72 -36.27 -11.89
C VAL A 2 -17.73 -36.23 -13.05
N ASP A 3 -18.13 -36.71 -14.22
CA ASP A 3 -17.29 -36.61 -15.42
C ASP A 3 -17.07 -35.14 -15.77
N TYR A 4 -15.81 -34.76 -15.98
CA TYR A 4 -15.43 -33.40 -16.32
C TYR A 4 -14.66 -33.36 -17.64
N ILE A 5 -14.83 -32.28 -18.38
CA ILE A 5 -14.09 -32.00 -19.60
C ILE A 5 -13.46 -30.62 -19.52
N SER A 6 -12.20 -30.51 -19.95
CA SER A 6 -11.52 -29.21 -20.02
C SER A 6 -11.87 -28.52 -21.34
N ALA A 7 -12.35 -27.28 -21.24
CA ALA A 7 -12.58 -26.38 -22.36
C ALA A 7 -11.46 -25.33 -22.42
N PRO A 8 -11.04 -24.88 -23.61
CA PRO A 8 -9.92 -23.94 -23.76
C PRO A 8 -10.25 -22.52 -23.24
N ASP A 9 -11.53 -22.17 -23.14
CA ASP A 9 -12.02 -20.88 -22.64
C ASP A 9 -13.43 -21.05 -22.05
N THR A 10 -13.96 -20.00 -21.43
CA THR A 10 -15.27 -19.96 -20.77
C THR A 10 -16.39 -20.29 -21.76
N PRO A 11 -17.17 -21.36 -21.52
CA PRO A 11 -18.27 -21.72 -22.39
C PRO A 11 -19.43 -20.73 -22.22
N SER A 12 -19.91 -20.20 -23.34
CA SER A 12 -21.13 -19.38 -23.43
C SER A 12 -22.36 -20.25 -23.69
N ALA A 13 -22.25 -21.25 -24.58
CA ALA A 13 -23.31 -22.20 -24.86
C ALA A 13 -22.72 -23.60 -25.06
N ILE A 14 -23.45 -24.61 -24.58
CA ILE A 14 -23.10 -26.02 -24.75
C ILE A 14 -24.34 -26.74 -25.24
N VAL A 15 -24.21 -27.51 -26.33
CA VAL A 15 -25.29 -28.34 -26.88
C VAL A 15 -24.76 -29.73 -27.11
N PHE A 16 -25.51 -30.75 -26.69
CA PHE A 16 -25.18 -32.15 -26.93
C PHE A 16 -26.27 -32.81 -27.76
N GLY A 17 -25.88 -33.53 -28.82
CA GLY A 17 -26.83 -34.23 -29.66
C GLY A 17 -26.19 -34.83 -30.92
N GLN A 18 -27.06 -35.21 -31.85
CA GLN A 18 -26.67 -35.76 -33.14
C GLN A 18 -26.25 -34.64 -34.09
N MET A 19 -25.09 -34.80 -34.73
CA MET A 19 -24.60 -33.92 -35.78
C MET A 19 -24.18 -34.75 -36.99
N GLY A 20 -25.00 -34.74 -38.04
CA GLY A 20 -24.75 -35.54 -39.24
C GLY A 20 -24.91 -37.04 -38.97
N GLN A 21 -23.85 -37.82 -39.21
CA GLN A 21 -23.83 -39.27 -38.99
C GLN A 21 -23.40 -39.68 -37.57
N GLU A 22 -22.95 -38.72 -36.76
CA GLU A 22 -22.49 -38.96 -35.38
C GLU A 22 -23.57 -38.58 -34.38
N ASP A 23 -23.99 -39.55 -33.56
CA ASP A 23 -25.13 -39.40 -32.64
C ASP A 23 -24.79 -38.71 -31.31
N HIS A 24 -23.50 -38.63 -30.96
CA HIS A 24 -23.05 -38.20 -29.64
C HIS A 24 -21.98 -37.11 -29.73
N VAL A 25 -22.39 -35.92 -30.16
CA VAL A 25 -21.50 -34.76 -30.33
C VAL A 25 -21.85 -33.66 -29.34
N MET A 26 -20.87 -33.21 -28.57
CA MET A 26 -20.96 -32.00 -27.75
C MET A 26 -20.33 -30.82 -28.50
N VAL A 27 -21.12 -29.78 -28.71
CA VAL A 27 -20.69 -28.51 -29.28
C VAL A 27 -20.56 -27.49 -28.15
N ILE A 28 -19.40 -26.86 -28.05
CA ILE A 28 -19.11 -25.83 -27.04
C ILE A 28 -18.77 -24.54 -27.78
N ILE A 29 -19.56 -23.50 -27.54
CA ILE A 29 -19.30 -22.14 -28.02
C ILE A 29 -18.72 -21.34 -26.87
N THR A 30 -17.51 -20.82 -27.04
CA THR A 30 -16.83 -19.98 -26.03
C THR A 30 -17.27 -18.53 -26.14
N LEU A 31 -17.07 -17.74 -25.06
CA LEU A 31 -17.31 -16.29 -25.10
C LEU A 31 -16.44 -15.57 -26.15
N GLY A 32 -15.24 -16.10 -26.44
CA GLY A 32 -14.37 -15.61 -27.51
C GLY A 32 -14.82 -15.96 -28.93
N GLY A 33 -15.97 -16.61 -29.12
CA GLY A 33 -16.53 -16.95 -30.43
C GLY A 33 -15.94 -18.20 -31.09
N THR A 34 -15.05 -18.93 -30.41
CA THR A 34 -14.55 -20.21 -30.92
C THR A 34 -15.55 -21.33 -30.67
N ILE A 35 -15.69 -22.22 -31.65
CA ILE A 35 -16.59 -23.39 -31.60
C ILE A 35 -15.72 -24.64 -31.50
N ASN A 36 -15.93 -25.42 -30.43
CA ASN A 36 -15.22 -26.68 -30.17
C ASN A 36 -16.19 -27.86 -30.24
N PHE A 37 -15.77 -28.93 -30.92
CA PHE A 37 -16.55 -30.16 -31.06
C PHE A 37 -15.87 -31.28 -30.26
N LYS A 38 -16.65 -32.04 -29.49
CA LYS A 38 -16.20 -33.22 -28.75
C LYS A 38 -17.14 -34.37 -29.07
N ILE A 39 -16.63 -35.38 -29.77
CA ILE A 39 -17.37 -36.59 -30.13
C ILE A 39 -17.14 -37.63 -29.03
N LEU A 40 -18.23 -38.12 -28.45
CA LEU A 40 -18.20 -39.15 -27.43
C LEU A 40 -18.11 -40.53 -28.10
N LYS A 41 -17.25 -41.41 -27.56
CA LYS A 41 -17.11 -42.79 -28.06
C LYS A 41 -18.39 -43.58 -27.81
N ARG A 42 -18.79 -44.44 -28.76
CA ARG A 42 -19.97 -45.34 -28.64
C ARG A 42 -19.90 -46.32 -27.46
N THR A 43 -18.69 -46.62 -26.99
CA THR A 43 -18.45 -47.53 -25.85
C THR A 43 -18.26 -46.78 -24.53
N ALA A 44 -18.63 -45.50 -24.45
CA ALA A 44 -18.53 -44.74 -23.22
C ALA A 44 -19.59 -45.23 -22.21
N ASP A 45 -19.13 -45.55 -21.01
CA ASP A 45 -19.97 -45.94 -19.88
C ASP A 45 -19.80 -44.89 -18.78
N PHE A 46 -20.91 -44.25 -18.38
CA PHE A 46 -20.95 -43.23 -17.33
C PHE A 46 -21.43 -43.81 -15.99
N GLY A 47 -21.10 -45.07 -15.73
CA GLY A 47 -21.40 -45.73 -14.46
C GLY A 47 -20.92 -44.92 -13.25
N LEU A 48 -21.81 -44.78 -12.26
CA LEU A 48 -21.52 -44.16 -10.96
C LEU A 48 -20.54 -45.05 -10.17
N ASN A 49 -19.25 -44.92 -10.44
CA ASN A 49 -18.23 -45.46 -9.54
C ASN A 49 -18.28 -44.64 -8.25
N GLN A 50 -18.90 -45.14 -7.18
CA GLN A 50 -18.91 -44.45 -5.89
C GLN A 50 -17.49 -44.40 -5.30
N ASP A 51 -16.68 -43.43 -5.73
CA ASP A 51 -15.51 -43.02 -4.98
C ASP A 51 -16.02 -42.34 -3.71
N THR A 52 -16.10 -43.11 -2.62
CA THR A 52 -16.24 -42.64 -1.25
C THR A 52 -14.97 -41.88 -0.84
N GLY A 53 -14.73 -40.74 -1.47
CA GLY A 53 -13.48 -39.99 -1.40
C GLY A 53 -13.66 -38.60 -0.81
N ILE A 54 -14.47 -38.45 0.24
CA ILE A 54 -14.50 -37.20 1.02
C ILE A 54 -14.44 -37.55 2.51
N SER A 55 -13.36 -38.22 2.92
CA SER A 55 -12.80 -37.94 4.23
C SER A 55 -11.91 -36.70 4.06
N PRO A 56 -12.01 -35.66 4.90
CA PRO A 56 -11.07 -34.55 4.83
C PRO A 56 -9.69 -35.18 5.00
N THR A 57 -8.86 -35.11 3.95
CA THR A 57 -7.49 -35.60 3.97
C THR A 57 -6.83 -34.99 5.19
N ILE A 58 -6.59 -35.83 6.21
CA ILE A 58 -5.82 -35.47 7.40
C ILE A 58 -4.60 -34.72 6.88
N GLN A 59 -4.45 -33.45 7.28
CA GLN A 59 -3.39 -32.57 6.82
C GLN A 59 -2.05 -33.22 7.15
N SER A 60 -1.49 -33.98 6.18
CA SER A 60 -0.26 -34.75 6.35
C SER A 60 0.98 -33.87 6.36
N LYS A 61 0.81 -32.60 5.94
CA LYS A 61 1.87 -31.60 5.98
C LYS A 61 1.86 -30.91 7.34
N PRO A 62 2.89 -31.13 8.19
CA PRO A 62 3.01 -30.40 9.45
C PRO A 62 3.04 -28.90 9.18
N LEU A 63 2.48 -28.12 10.11
CA LEU A 63 2.48 -26.66 10.03
C LEU A 63 3.92 -26.17 9.78
N PRO A 64 4.13 -25.26 8.81
CA PRO A 64 5.45 -24.72 8.54
C PRO A 64 5.86 -23.76 9.67
N LEU A 65 6.26 -24.33 10.81
CA LEU A 65 6.81 -23.57 11.92
C LEU A 65 8.29 -23.27 11.65
N PRO A 66 8.73 -22.02 11.84
CA PRO A 66 10.14 -21.70 11.73
C PRO A 66 10.94 -22.49 12.77
N LYS A 67 12.05 -23.10 12.34
CA LYS A 67 12.96 -23.81 13.24
C LYS A 67 13.73 -22.81 14.10
N ARG A 68 13.91 -23.12 15.39
CA ARG A 68 14.78 -22.32 16.28
C ARG A 68 16.24 -22.49 15.83
N SER A 69 16.92 -21.38 15.59
CA SER A 69 18.33 -21.36 15.22
C SER A 69 19.22 -21.59 16.43
N LYS A 70 20.49 -21.95 16.19
CA LYS A 70 21.52 -22.04 17.24
C LYS A 70 21.67 -20.70 17.98
N LEU A 71 21.67 -19.59 17.23
CA LEU A 71 21.76 -18.23 17.79
C LEU A 71 20.62 -17.93 18.78
N PHE A 72 19.39 -18.33 18.45
CA PHE A 72 18.24 -18.14 19.34
C PHE A 72 18.44 -18.89 20.68
N LEU A 73 18.97 -20.11 20.64
CA LEU A 73 19.25 -20.90 21.84
C LEU A 73 20.37 -20.28 22.68
N GLU A 74 21.45 -19.83 22.04
CA GLU A 74 22.57 -19.14 22.72
C GLU A 74 22.12 -17.83 23.38
N GLN A 75 21.29 -17.02 22.71
CA GLN A 75 20.71 -15.81 23.27
C GLN A 75 19.80 -16.10 24.48
N SER A 76 18.96 -17.13 24.37
CA SER A 76 18.08 -17.54 25.48
C SER A 76 18.88 -17.97 26.72
N LEU A 77 20.01 -18.64 26.54
CA LEU A 77 20.91 -19.01 27.64
C LEU A 77 21.56 -17.77 28.27
N ARG A 78 22.02 -16.81 27.45
CA ARG A 78 22.60 -15.54 27.92
C ARG A 78 21.59 -14.73 28.75
N GLU A 79 20.35 -14.63 28.27
CA GLU A 79 19.26 -13.94 28.98
C GLU A 79 18.92 -14.62 30.31
N LYS A 80 18.90 -15.95 30.34
CA LYS A 80 18.69 -16.72 31.58
C LYS A 80 19.80 -16.52 32.60
N GLN A 81 21.04 -16.35 32.16
CA GLN A 81 22.19 -16.17 33.04
C GLN A 81 22.24 -14.78 33.68
N ASN A 82 21.84 -13.72 32.96
CA ASN A 82 21.95 -12.33 33.42
C ASN A 82 20.63 -11.53 33.31
N PRO A 83 19.50 -12.01 33.88
CA PRO A 83 18.20 -11.38 33.67
C PRO A 83 18.09 -10.01 34.36
N THR A 84 18.69 -9.86 35.55
CA THR A 84 18.60 -8.64 36.36
C THR A 84 19.31 -7.47 35.69
N ASP A 85 20.53 -7.68 35.21
CA ASP A 85 21.35 -6.63 34.62
C ASP A 85 20.76 -6.14 33.29
N MET A 86 20.26 -7.08 32.47
CA MET A 86 19.54 -6.75 31.23
C MET A 86 18.28 -5.94 31.52
N HIS A 87 17.50 -6.32 32.54
CA HIS A 87 16.31 -5.58 32.92
C HIS A 87 16.65 -4.17 33.42
N GLN A 88 17.65 -4.02 34.29
CA GLN A 88 18.05 -2.71 34.81
C GLN A 88 18.56 -1.78 33.71
N SER A 89 19.41 -2.28 32.81
CA SER A 89 19.90 -1.54 31.64
C SER A 89 18.73 -1.07 30.76
N PHE A 90 17.79 -1.97 30.46
CA PHE A 90 16.60 -1.63 29.69
C PHE A 90 15.75 -0.55 30.37
N GLN A 91 15.54 -0.61 31.70
CA GLN A 91 14.78 0.42 32.41
C GLN A 91 15.47 1.79 32.36
N GLN A 92 16.79 1.84 32.55
CA GLN A 92 17.56 3.08 32.47
C GLN A 92 17.46 3.73 31.09
N ASP A 93 17.64 2.92 30.04
CA ASP A 93 17.58 3.41 28.66
C ASP A 93 16.16 3.80 28.24
N LEU A 94 15.15 3.07 28.71
CA LEU A 94 13.74 3.41 28.47
C LEU A 94 13.37 4.75 29.12
N ILE A 95 13.85 5.04 30.32
CA ILE A 95 13.64 6.35 30.97
C ILE A 95 14.32 7.46 30.18
N ARG A 96 15.57 7.24 29.72
CA ARG A 96 16.30 8.21 28.88
C ARG A 96 15.59 8.47 27.55
N LEU A 97 15.06 7.42 26.93
CA LEU A 97 14.27 7.53 25.70
C LEU A 97 13.02 8.38 25.95
N ARG A 98 12.23 8.06 26.99
CA ARG A 98 11.03 8.84 27.35
C ARG A 98 11.33 10.31 27.59
N LEU A 99 12.40 10.60 28.32
CA LEU A 99 12.82 11.97 28.60
C LEU A 99 13.26 12.69 27.32
N THR A 100 14.06 12.03 26.48
CA THR A 100 14.51 12.60 25.20
C THR A 100 13.32 12.87 24.27
N SER A 101 12.42 11.90 24.12
CA SER A 101 11.20 12.04 23.32
C SER A 101 10.29 13.16 23.85
N ALA A 102 10.15 13.31 25.17
CA ALA A 102 9.36 14.39 25.75
C ALA A 102 10.00 15.76 25.47
N ARG A 103 11.33 15.88 25.58
CA ARG A 103 12.07 17.11 25.25
C ARG A 103 11.94 17.48 23.78
N THR A 104 12.11 16.53 22.87
CA THR A 104 11.99 16.79 21.43
C THR A 104 10.55 17.16 21.06
N LEU A 105 9.56 16.52 21.67
CA LEU A 105 8.15 16.87 21.47
C LEU A 105 7.86 18.31 21.93
N LEU A 106 8.38 18.71 23.11
CA LEU A 106 8.24 20.09 23.59
C LEU A 106 8.92 21.09 22.66
N GLN A 107 10.11 20.76 22.15
CA GLN A 107 10.82 21.59 21.18
C GLN A 107 10.04 21.73 19.87
N ILE A 108 9.48 20.64 19.33
CA ILE A 108 8.64 20.70 18.12
C ILE A 108 7.40 21.58 18.35
N ASN A 109 6.81 21.50 19.54
CA ASN A 109 5.67 22.34 19.91
C ASN A 109 6.06 23.82 20.09
N SER A 110 7.24 24.13 20.64
CA SER A 110 7.73 25.52 20.76
C SER A 110 8.05 26.12 19.40
N ASP A 111 8.67 25.33 18.53
CA ASP A 111 9.13 25.75 17.22
C ASP A 111 7.99 25.77 16.18
N GLN A 112 6.80 25.28 16.57
CA GLN A 112 5.60 25.13 15.72
C GLN A 112 5.88 24.42 14.38
N SER A 113 6.96 23.63 14.33
CA SER A 113 7.44 22.90 13.15
C SER A 113 6.67 21.60 12.90
N GLY A 114 5.75 21.26 13.82
CA GLY A 114 4.86 20.11 13.69
C GLY A 114 3.91 20.25 12.51
N ILE A 115 3.88 19.24 11.64
CA ILE A 115 2.91 19.09 10.56
C ILE A 115 1.54 18.80 11.18
N GLY A 116 0.83 19.85 11.60
CA GLY A 116 -0.52 19.77 12.13
C GLY A 116 -0.64 20.39 13.51
N ASN A 117 -1.34 21.53 13.56
CA ASN A 117 -1.80 22.11 14.80
C ASN A 117 -2.81 21.14 15.44
N THR A 118 -2.45 20.53 16.57
CA THR A 118 -3.34 19.63 17.33
C THR A 118 -4.66 20.29 17.71
N LYS A 119 -4.70 21.63 17.79
CA LYS A 119 -5.90 22.40 18.11
C LYS A 119 -6.88 22.56 16.94
N GLU A 120 -6.39 22.57 15.71
CA GLU A 120 -7.23 22.87 14.52
C GLU A 120 -7.42 21.67 13.59
N GLN A 121 -6.77 20.53 13.88
CA GLN A 121 -6.94 19.27 13.13
C GLN A 121 -6.72 19.48 11.62
N ILE A 122 -5.65 20.20 11.27
CA ILE A 122 -5.26 20.45 9.88
C ILE A 122 -4.12 19.51 9.53
N LYS A 123 -4.24 18.79 8.41
CA LYS A 123 -3.17 17.98 7.85
C LYS A 123 -2.61 18.68 6.62
N LEU A 124 -1.29 18.91 6.63
CA LEU A 124 -0.56 19.50 5.51
C LEU A 124 0.29 18.42 4.84
N SER A 125 0.24 18.35 3.53
CA SER A 125 1.14 17.49 2.75
C SER A 125 1.64 18.22 1.52
N ALA A 126 2.93 18.06 1.21
CA ALA A 126 3.55 18.68 0.05
C ALA A 126 4.03 17.58 -0.91
N GLN A 127 3.79 17.78 -2.20
CA GLN A 127 4.25 16.90 -3.26
C GLN A 127 4.98 17.73 -4.31
N VAL A 128 6.04 17.18 -4.89
CA VAL A 128 6.81 17.82 -5.94
C VAL A 128 6.50 17.11 -7.26
N LEU A 129 6.06 17.87 -8.26
CA LEU A 129 5.74 17.36 -9.60
C LEU A 129 6.67 17.99 -10.64
N GLY A 130 7.42 17.14 -11.34
CA GLY A 130 8.37 17.55 -12.37
C GLY A 130 9.81 17.22 -11.99
N LEU A 131 10.60 16.84 -12.99
CA LEU A 131 12.01 16.49 -12.87
C LEU A 131 12.78 17.48 -13.74
N GLY A 132 13.32 18.55 -13.15
CA GLY A 132 14.04 19.60 -13.86
C GLY A 132 14.15 20.89 -13.05
N PRO A 133 14.83 21.92 -13.58
CA PRO A 133 15.01 23.22 -12.92
C PRO A 133 13.70 24.01 -12.81
N THR A 134 12.59 23.44 -13.27
CA THR A 134 11.25 23.99 -13.08
C THR A 134 10.33 22.84 -12.69
N PHE A 135 9.76 22.93 -11.50
CA PHE A 135 8.84 21.94 -10.97
C PHE A 135 7.64 22.63 -10.31
N THR A 136 6.58 21.88 -10.06
CA THR A 136 5.38 22.37 -9.38
C THR A 136 5.32 21.77 -7.98
N LEU A 137 5.33 22.62 -6.97
CA LEU A 137 5.02 22.26 -5.59
C LEU A 137 3.51 22.23 -5.40
N ILE A 138 2.98 21.07 -5.01
CA ILE A 138 1.57 20.86 -4.71
C ILE A 138 1.40 20.76 -3.20
N LEU A 139 0.91 21.82 -2.56
CA LEU A 139 0.54 21.82 -1.15
C LEU A 139 -0.93 21.41 -1.01
N THR A 140 -1.19 20.33 -0.27
CA THR A 140 -2.53 19.86 0.05
C THR A 140 -2.83 20.17 1.51
N VAL A 141 -3.88 20.97 1.73
CA VAL A 141 -4.44 21.33 3.03
C VAL A 141 -5.69 20.50 3.24
N GLU A 142 -5.68 19.60 4.21
CA GLU A 142 -6.78 18.68 4.49
C GLU A 142 -7.38 18.99 5.86
N ASN A 143 -8.69 19.26 5.89
CA ASN A 143 -9.42 19.49 7.12
C ASN A 143 -9.82 18.16 7.75
N MET A 144 -9.19 17.79 8.87
CA MET A 144 -9.53 16.58 9.62
C MET A 144 -10.65 16.80 10.64
N ASN A 145 -11.17 18.03 10.75
CA ASN A 145 -12.29 18.31 11.63
C ASN A 145 -13.61 17.83 11.00
N PRO A 146 -14.45 17.08 11.73
CA PRO A 146 -15.74 16.60 11.22
C PRO A 146 -16.83 17.69 11.24
N ASP A 147 -16.72 18.68 12.12
CA ASP A 147 -17.82 19.61 12.42
C ASP A 147 -17.51 21.07 12.06
N LYS A 148 -16.22 21.44 12.01
CA LYS A 148 -15.78 22.83 11.77
C LYS A 148 -15.07 22.97 10.44
N ALA A 149 -15.47 23.96 9.66
CA ALA A 149 -14.76 24.35 8.46
C ALA A 149 -13.53 25.22 8.80
N LEU A 150 -12.51 25.17 7.95
CA LEU A 150 -11.36 26.06 8.04
C LEU A 150 -11.67 27.34 7.26
N ILE A 151 -11.53 28.49 7.92
CA ILE A 151 -11.75 29.82 7.37
C ILE A 151 -10.55 30.72 7.64
N GLN A 152 -10.35 31.72 6.77
CA GLN A 152 -9.37 32.78 6.97
C GLN A 152 -7.92 32.28 7.14
N LEU A 153 -7.56 31.21 6.42
CA LEU A 153 -6.20 30.70 6.40
C LEU A 153 -5.41 31.32 5.23
N SER A 154 -4.09 31.44 5.39
CA SER A 154 -3.17 31.88 4.34
C SER A 154 -1.93 31.00 4.34
N ALA A 155 -1.49 30.58 3.16
CA ALA A 155 -0.25 29.83 2.97
C ALA A 155 0.88 30.79 2.62
N ILE A 156 2.00 30.69 3.34
CA ILE A 156 3.23 31.43 3.07
C ILE A 156 4.32 30.41 2.73
N PHE A 157 4.98 30.61 1.59
CA PHE A 157 6.08 29.76 1.14
C PHE A 157 7.40 30.49 1.39
N HIS A 158 8.27 29.85 2.17
CA HIS A 158 9.62 30.35 2.43
C HIS A 158 10.63 29.49 1.66
N CYS A 159 11.49 30.13 0.87
CA CYS A 159 12.58 29.47 0.15
C CYS A 159 13.87 30.29 0.25
N ASN A 160 15.02 29.63 0.09
CA ASN A 160 16.27 30.36 -0.10
C ASN A 160 16.30 30.95 -1.52
N PRO A 161 16.32 32.28 -1.69
CA PRO A 161 16.29 32.92 -3.02
C PRO A 161 17.53 32.62 -3.86
N GLU A 162 18.65 32.22 -3.25
CA GLU A 162 19.86 31.82 -3.98
C GLU A 162 19.65 30.53 -4.79
N ASN A 163 18.74 29.66 -4.35
CA ASN A 163 18.53 28.35 -4.95
C ASN A 163 17.20 28.25 -5.69
N TYR A 164 16.14 28.94 -5.22
CA TYR A 164 14.80 28.78 -5.76
C TYR A 164 14.03 30.10 -5.82
N GLN A 165 13.33 30.30 -6.93
CA GLN A 165 12.35 31.35 -7.15
C GLN A 165 10.94 30.75 -7.25
N LEU A 166 10.02 31.29 -6.46
CA LEU A 166 8.61 30.85 -6.44
C LEU A 166 7.74 31.78 -7.28
N SER A 167 6.72 31.22 -7.93
CA SER A 167 5.72 32.02 -8.65
C SER A 167 4.82 32.83 -7.69
N LEU A 168 4.52 32.26 -6.53
CA LEU A 168 3.69 32.86 -5.49
C LEU A 168 4.34 32.62 -4.13
N TYR A 169 4.53 33.67 -3.33
CA TYR A 169 5.09 33.54 -1.98
C TYR A 169 3.99 33.51 -0.90
N THR A 170 2.81 34.03 -1.21
CA THR A 170 1.67 34.07 -0.28
C THR A 170 0.38 33.84 -1.05
N LEU A 171 -0.50 32.99 -0.52
CA LEU A 171 -1.79 32.69 -1.13
C LEU A 171 -2.87 32.53 -0.04
N PRO A 172 -4.01 33.24 -0.13
CA PRO A 172 -5.14 32.98 0.75
C PRO A 172 -5.74 31.59 0.44
N ILE A 173 -5.99 30.82 1.49
CA ILE A 173 -6.66 29.52 1.39
C ILE A 173 -8.17 29.79 1.47
N PRO A 174 -8.96 29.33 0.48
CA PRO A 174 -10.41 29.48 0.51
C PRO A 174 -11.04 28.65 1.64
N PHE A 175 -12.35 28.81 1.83
CA PHE A 175 -13.13 27.96 2.72
C PHE A 175 -12.87 26.47 2.46
N VAL A 176 -12.36 25.73 3.46
CA VAL A 176 -12.18 24.27 3.38
C VAL A 176 -13.25 23.59 4.25
N PRO A 177 -14.24 22.92 3.63
CA PRO A 177 -15.26 22.19 4.36
C PRO A 177 -14.70 21.12 5.30
N PRO A 178 -15.50 20.65 6.27
CA PRO A 178 -15.16 19.48 7.08
C PRO A 178 -14.81 18.27 6.22
N SER A 179 -13.77 17.53 6.61
CA SER A 179 -13.31 16.30 5.93
C SER A 179 -12.91 16.43 4.45
N LEU A 180 -12.64 17.65 3.96
CA LEU A 180 -12.22 17.90 2.58
C LEU A 180 -10.77 18.38 2.48
N SER A 181 -10.17 18.19 1.30
CA SER A 181 -8.84 18.71 0.96
C SER A 181 -8.89 19.82 -0.09
N TYR A 182 -7.99 20.78 0.04
CA TYR A 182 -7.73 21.82 -0.94
C TYR A 182 -6.27 21.76 -1.41
N LYS A 183 -6.05 21.82 -2.72
CA LYS A 183 -4.72 21.71 -3.34
C LYS A 183 -4.28 23.04 -3.93
N ILE A 184 -3.06 23.44 -3.61
CA ILE A 184 -2.41 24.65 -4.08
C ILE A 184 -1.24 24.23 -4.95
N HIS A 185 -1.24 24.72 -6.18
CA HIS A 185 -0.17 24.50 -7.14
C HIS A 185 0.70 25.75 -7.21
N ASN A 186 1.98 25.60 -6.90
CA ASN A 186 2.95 26.69 -6.95
C ASN A 186 4.13 26.29 -7.82
N LYS A 187 4.38 27.06 -8.88
CA LYS A 187 5.52 26.81 -9.77
C LYS A 187 6.80 27.30 -9.10
N VAL A 188 7.81 26.45 -9.07
CA VAL A 188 9.14 26.71 -8.53
C VAL A 188 10.15 26.62 -9.65
N ILE A 189 11.07 27.57 -9.69
CA ILE A 189 12.19 27.64 -10.64
C ILE A 189 13.47 27.58 -9.82
N GLU A 190 14.38 26.68 -10.18
CA GLU A 190 15.72 26.62 -9.62
C GLU A 190 16.58 27.72 -10.21
N CYS A 191 17.20 28.50 -9.35
CA CYS A 191 18.21 29.49 -9.72
C CYS A 191 19.52 28.73 -9.96
N LEU A 192 19.85 28.46 -11.22
CA LEU A 192 21.15 27.89 -11.58
C LEU A 192 22.22 28.96 -11.30
N ASN A 193 22.95 28.79 -10.19
CA ASN A 193 24.23 29.47 -10.06
C ASN A 193 25.16 28.82 -11.08
N ASP A 194 25.42 29.53 -12.18
CA ASP A 194 26.44 29.15 -13.15
C ASP A 194 27.75 29.02 -12.36
N GLY A 195 28.25 27.79 -12.24
CA GLY A 195 29.39 27.45 -11.42
C GLY A 195 30.64 28.08 -12.00
N LEU A 196 30.90 29.34 -11.67
CA LEU A 196 32.25 29.87 -11.71
C LEU A 196 33.02 29.18 -10.58
N PRO A 197 34.10 28.42 -10.88
CA PRO A 197 34.93 27.85 -9.84
C PRO A 197 35.44 28.98 -8.96
N LYS A 198 35.27 28.83 -7.64
CA LYS A 198 35.97 29.67 -6.68
C LYS A 198 37.43 29.24 -6.74
N ASP A 199 38.25 29.99 -7.48
CA ASP A 199 39.71 29.83 -7.46
C ASP A 199 40.21 30.05 -6.02
N GLU A 200 41.07 29.12 -5.59
CA GLU A 200 41.83 29.13 -4.33
C GLU A 200 42.76 30.35 -4.21
#